data_AF-A0A6G7KAZ9-F1
#
_entry.id   AF-A0A6G7KAZ9-F1
#
_cell.length_a   1.000
_cell.length_b   1.000
_cell.length_c   1.000
_cell.angle_alpha   90.00
_cell.angle_beta   90.00
_cell.angle_gamma   90.00
#
_symmetry.space_group_name_H-M   'P 1'
#
loop_
_entity.id
_entity.type
_entity.pdbx_description
1 polymer ?
#
loop_
_entity_poly.entity_id
_entity_poly.type
_entity_poly.pdbx_seq_one_letter_code
_entity_poly.pdbx_strand_id
1 'polypeptide(L)'
;MAIRQDYVLKKGINAIVSGKLPIGGLSSSAAVTTAYLMALCDANDIDVSKLDLIQYSHWVETQFIGLKNGILDQSANILSMDNQLLVMDCLSNEHQLVSKGKAMPDFDVVVVYSGISKQLISTDFNNRTDELRVAGWLLLDAKGEGYTPALEDVKLRQISSKIYDEFKDQLPERFRKRAAHYYTEQARVEKGAQAWAECDLHTFGQLMFESGESSFYQYESGIPEMKSIFYILKDCPGVYGARPSGAGYRGAVIGLIDPAYKEQIKAKIDEIYPARHPEYKDSYAVNFCKTADGAHLINDLVVE
;
A
#
# COMPACT_ATOMS: atom_id res chain seq x y z
N MET A 1 -7.93 -8.20 -22.86
CA MET A 1 -8.72 -7.97 -21.63
C MET A 1 -8.50 -9.17 -20.72
N ALA A 2 -8.15 -8.95 -19.45
CA ALA A 2 -7.74 -10.02 -18.55
C ALA A 2 -8.75 -11.18 -18.45
N ILE A 3 -10.05 -10.88 -18.36
CA ILE A 3 -11.14 -11.88 -18.28
C ILE A 3 -11.22 -12.78 -19.53
N ARG A 4 -10.78 -12.31 -20.70
CA ARG A 4 -10.82 -13.11 -21.95
C ARG A 4 -9.83 -14.28 -21.97
N GLN A 5 -8.97 -14.39 -20.97
CA GLN A 5 -8.10 -15.56 -20.80
C GLN A 5 -8.94 -16.81 -20.53
N ASP A 6 -10.05 -16.66 -19.79
CA ASP A 6 -10.87 -17.80 -19.35
C ASP A 6 -12.33 -17.73 -19.83
N TYR A 7 -12.82 -16.55 -20.23
CA TYR A 7 -14.22 -16.36 -20.59
C TYR A 7 -14.44 -15.69 -21.95
N VAL A 8 -15.54 -16.07 -22.61
CA VAL A 8 -16.01 -15.40 -23.82
C VAL A 8 -17.02 -14.31 -23.44
N LEU A 9 -16.67 -13.05 -23.68
CA LEU A 9 -17.55 -11.91 -23.46
C LEU A 9 -18.57 -11.79 -24.61
N LYS A 10 -19.86 -11.70 -24.26
CA LYS A 10 -20.99 -11.58 -25.20
C LYS A 10 -21.57 -10.16 -25.25
N LYS A 11 -21.43 -9.41 -24.16
CA LYS A 11 -21.99 -8.05 -23.99
C LYS A 11 -20.87 -7.08 -23.62
N GLY A 12 -20.95 -5.87 -24.15
CA GLY A 12 -20.15 -4.72 -23.69
C GLY A 12 -20.85 -3.98 -22.56
N ILE A 13 -20.21 -2.94 -22.02
CA ILE A 13 -20.79 -2.04 -21.02
C ILE A 13 -20.63 -0.58 -21.46
N ASN A 14 -21.62 0.24 -21.14
CA ASN A 14 -21.50 1.70 -21.12
C ASN A 14 -21.52 2.12 -19.65
N ALA A 15 -20.47 2.78 -19.17
CA ALA A 15 -20.29 3.07 -17.75
C ALA A 15 -19.88 4.53 -17.53
N ILE A 16 -20.27 5.07 -16.38
CA ILE A 16 -19.78 6.33 -15.83
C ILE A 16 -18.91 5.97 -14.62
N VAL A 17 -17.68 6.47 -14.59
CA VAL A 17 -16.76 6.27 -13.47
C VAL A 17 -16.63 7.57 -12.69
N SER A 18 -16.82 7.48 -11.37
CA SER A 18 -16.69 8.60 -10.43
C SER A 18 -15.96 8.14 -9.16
N GLY A 19 -15.22 9.03 -8.52
CA GLY A 19 -14.47 8.76 -7.30
C GLY A 19 -14.31 10.02 -6.45
N LYS A 20 -14.39 9.87 -5.12
CA LYS A 20 -14.38 11.00 -4.17
C LYS A 20 -12.98 11.45 -3.74
N LEU A 21 -11.96 10.58 -3.87
CA LEU A 21 -10.61 10.81 -3.37
C LEU A 21 -9.62 11.18 -4.50
N PRO A 22 -8.59 11.99 -4.21
CA PRO A 22 -7.55 12.33 -5.17
C PRO A 22 -6.81 11.10 -5.70
N ILE A 23 -6.28 11.21 -6.92
CA ILE A 23 -5.52 10.14 -7.57
C ILE A 23 -4.09 10.12 -7.00
N GLY A 24 -3.67 8.97 -6.46
CA GLY A 24 -2.26 8.69 -6.16
C GLY A 24 -1.99 8.20 -4.73
N GLY A 25 -1.33 7.04 -4.62
CA GLY A 25 -0.90 6.47 -3.33
C GLY A 25 -1.99 5.71 -2.56
N LEU A 26 -3.17 5.49 -3.16
CA LEU A 26 -4.34 4.87 -2.53
C LEU A 26 -4.99 3.79 -3.41
N SER A 27 -4.19 3.01 -4.16
CA SER A 27 -4.73 1.90 -4.97
C SER A 27 -5.77 2.31 -6.07
N SER A 28 -5.77 3.58 -6.52
CA SER A 28 -6.81 4.10 -7.41
C SER A 28 -6.91 3.35 -8.76
N SER A 29 -5.79 2.87 -9.31
CA SER A 29 -5.77 2.08 -10.55
C SER A 29 -6.39 0.69 -10.35
N ALA A 30 -6.04 0.00 -9.28
CA ALA A 30 -6.63 -1.29 -8.95
C ALA A 30 -8.12 -1.15 -8.59
N ALA A 31 -8.55 -0.05 -7.98
CA ALA A 31 -9.95 0.17 -7.64
C ALA A 31 -10.81 0.32 -8.90
N VAL A 32 -10.37 1.17 -9.84
CA VAL A 32 -11.06 1.35 -11.13
C VAL A 32 -11.01 0.06 -11.96
N THR A 33 -9.88 -0.64 -11.99
CA THR A 33 -9.74 -1.92 -12.70
C THR A 33 -10.70 -2.96 -12.13
N THR A 34 -10.76 -3.09 -10.80
CA THR A 34 -11.68 -4.00 -10.10
C THR A 34 -13.14 -3.66 -10.44
N ALA A 35 -13.52 -2.39 -10.39
CA ALA A 35 -14.87 -1.95 -10.73
C ALA A 35 -15.25 -2.33 -12.19
N TYR A 36 -14.36 -2.10 -13.15
CA TYR A 36 -14.59 -2.49 -14.55
C TYR A 36 -14.69 -4.01 -14.72
N LEU A 37 -13.84 -4.78 -14.05
CA LEU A 37 -13.86 -6.24 -14.11
C LEU A 37 -15.18 -6.78 -13.54
N MET A 38 -15.61 -6.29 -12.37
CA MET A 38 -16.88 -6.68 -11.75
C MET A 38 -18.08 -6.33 -12.62
N ALA A 39 -18.13 -5.10 -13.16
CA ALA A 39 -19.22 -4.68 -14.05
C ALA A 39 -19.27 -5.49 -15.35
N LEU A 40 -18.12 -5.86 -15.91
CA LEU A 40 -18.05 -6.72 -17.09
C LEU A 40 -18.51 -8.15 -16.79
N CYS A 41 -18.12 -8.71 -15.63
CA CYS A 41 -18.55 -10.03 -15.22
C CYS A 41 -20.07 -10.06 -15.00
N ASP A 42 -20.60 -9.09 -14.26
CA ASP A 42 -22.04 -8.94 -14.01
C ASP A 42 -22.84 -8.83 -15.33
N ALA A 43 -22.44 -7.90 -16.21
CA ALA A 43 -23.11 -7.72 -17.49
C ALA A 43 -23.09 -8.99 -18.37
N ASN A 44 -22.08 -9.86 -18.21
CA ASN A 44 -21.92 -11.09 -18.99
C ASN A 44 -22.38 -12.34 -18.26
N ASP A 45 -23.04 -12.22 -17.10
CA ASP A 45 -23.53 -13.33 -16.30
C ASP A 45 -22.38 -14.31 -15.92
N ILE A 46 -21.18 -13.78 -15.65
CA ILE A 46 -19.97 -14.53 -15.27
C ILE A 46 -19.84 -14.52 -13.75
N ASP A 47 -19.93 -15.69 -13.14
CA ASP A 47 -19.57 -15.90 -11.74
C ASP A 47 -18.04 -16.04 -11.63
N VAL A 48 -17.38 -15.07 -10.99
CA VAL A 48 -15.93 -15.00 -10.86
C VAL A 48 -15.55 -15.04 -9.39
N SER A 49 -14.57 -15.89 -9.05
CA SER A 49 -14.07 -15.94 -7.68
C SER A 49 -13.32 -14.64 -7.32
N LYS A 50 -13.31 -14.28 -6.03
CA LYS A 50 -12.52 -13.12 -5.56
C LYS A 50 -11.04 -13.25 -5.90
N LEU A 51 -10.49 -14.47 -5.85
CA LEU A 51 -9.08 -14.73 -6.18
C LEU A 51 -8.81 -14.49 -7.66
N ASP A 52 -9.68 -14.98 -8.56
CA ASP A 52 -9.53 -14.74 -9.99
C ASP A 52 -9.66 -13.25 -10.32
N LEU A 53 -10.58 -12.54 -9.65
CA LEU A 53 -10.73 -11.10 -9.80
C LEU A 53 -9.44 -10.34 -9.40
N ILE A 54 -8.81 -10.73 -8.30
CA ILE A 54 -7.50 -10.20 -7.87
C ILE A 54 -6.44 -10.48 -8.94
N GLN A 55 -6.36 -11.70 -9.47
CA GLN A 55 -5.37 -12.08 -10.48
C GLN A 55 -5.59 -11.34 -11.80
N TYR A 56 -6.85 -11.18 -12.24
CA TYR A 56 -7.16 -10.38 -13.43
C TYR A 56 -6.79 -8.92 -13.24
N SER A 57 -7.10 -8.33 -12.09
CA SER A 57 -6.72 -6.95 -11.79
C SER A 57 -5.20 -6.79 -11.73
N HIS A 58 -4.48 -7.77 -11.18
CA HIS A 58 -3.02 -7.76 -11.11
C HIS A 58 -2.37 -7.94 -12.48
N TRP A 59 -2.95 -8.80 -13.32
CA TRP A 59 -2.52 -9.00 -14.70
C TRP A 59 -2.62 -7.71 -15.52
N VAL A 60 -3.69 -6.92 -15.35
CA VAL A 60 -3.83 -5.62 -16.02
C VAL A 60 -2.67 -4.68 -15.64
N GLU A 61 -2.31 -4.59 -14.37
CA GLU A 61 -1.24 -3.69 -13.94
C GLU A 61 0.16 -4.14 -14.39
N THR A 62 0.42 -5.45 -14.38
CA THR A 62 1.73 -5.98 -14.74
C THR A 62 1.93 -6.15 -16.24
N GLN A 63 0.96 -6.73 -16.96
CA GLN A 63 1.11 -7.09 -18.38
C GLN A 63 0.64 -6.00 -19.32
N PHE A 64 -0.37 -5.22 -18.93
CA PHE A 64 -0.90 -4.15 -19.79
C PHE A 64 -0.27 -2.79 -19.46
N ILE A 65 -0.15 -2.44 -18.18
CA ILE A 65 0.46 -1.15 -17.77
C ILE A 65 2.00 -1.26 -17.66
N GLY A 66 2.54 -2.42 -17.26
CA GLY A 66 3.99 -2.64 -17.14
C GLY A 66 4.58 -2.28 -15.77
N LEU A 67 3.76 -2.22 -14.72
CA LEU A 67 4.24 -1.98 -13.35
C LEU A 67 4.66 -3.31 -12.69
N LYS A 68 5.87 -3.39 -12.12
CA LYS A 68 6.34 -4.57 -11.37
C LYS A 68 5.80 -4.61 -9.93
N ASN A 69 4.53 -4.30 -9.72
CA ASN A 69 3.94 -4.28 -8.38
C ASN A 69 3.51 -5.67 -7.91
N GLY A 70 3.06 -5.77 -6.65
CA GLY A 70 2.49 -6.99 -6.08
C GLY A 70 0.96 -7.00 -6.15
N ILE A 71 0.35 -7.93 -5.41
CA ILE A 71 -1.11 -8.13 -5.36
C ILE A 71 -1.84 -7.35 -4.26
N LEU A 72 -1.10 -6.56 -3.45
CA LEU A 72 -1.62 -5.92 -2.24
C LEU A 72 -2.82 -5.01 -2.54
N ASP A 73 -2.67 -4.13 -3.52
CA ASP A 73 -3.67 -3.12 -3.87
C ASP A 73 -4.99 -3.75 -4.33
N GLN A 74 -4.90 -4.78 -5.18
CA GLN A 74 -6.04 -5.56 -5.67
C GLN A 74 -6.71 -6.34 -4.54
N SER A 75 -5.91 -7.00 -3.70
CA SER A 75 -6.41 -7.82 -2.60
C SER A 75 -7.09 -6.96 -1.55
N ALA A 76 -6.52 -5.82 -1.18
CA ALA A 76 -7.14 -4.87 -0.26
C ALA A 76 -8.48 -4.35 -0.81
N ASN A 77 -8.57 -4.04 -2.11
CA ASN A 77 -9.83 -3.60 -2.70
C ASN A 77 -10.92 -4.66 -2.71
N ILE A 78 -10.60 -5.96 -2.70
CA ILE A 78 -11.57 -7.06 -2.88
C ILE A 78 -11.88 -7.83 -1.58
N LEU A 79 -10.89 -7.94 -0.69
CA LEU A 79 -10.94 -8.79 0.51
C LEU A 79 -11.17 -8.01 1.81
N SER A 80 -11.02 -6.68 1.80
CA SER A 80 -11.23 -5.88 3.02
C SER A 80 -12.67 -5.98 3.53
N MET A 81 -12.83 -5.86 4.84
CA MET A 81 -14.13 -5.76 5.50
C MET A 81 -14.08 -4.62 6.51
N ASP A 82 -15.21 -3.92 6.65
CA ASP A 82 -15.30 -2.81 7.58
C ASP A 82 -14.93 -3.23 9.02
N ASN A 83 -14.19 -2.38 9.72
CA ASN A 83 -13.66 -2.59 11.06
C ASN A 83 -12.74 -3.83 11.21
N GLN A 84 -12.07 -4.27 10.13
CA GLN A 84 -11.11 -5.37 10.19
C GLN A 84 -9.77 -5.00 9.53
N LEU A 85 -8.68 -5.52 10.07
CA LEU A 85 -7.35 -5.44 9.46
C LEU A 85 -7.15 -6.67 8.57
N LEU A 86 -6.90 -6.43 7.28
CA LEU A 86 -6.50 -7.48 6.34
C LEU A 86 -5.01 -7.77 6.52
N VAL A 87 -4.69 -9.00 6.92
CA VAL A 87 -3.34 -9.55 6.97
C VAL A 87 -3.22 -10.56 5.82
N MET A 88 -2.20 -10.41 4.98
CA MET A 88 -2.06 -11.24 3.78
C MET A 88 -0.63 -11.73 3.58
N ASP A 89 -0.54 -12.99 3.19
CA ASP A 89 0.66 -13.63 2.70
C ASP A 89 0.73 -13.49 1.16
N CYS A 90 1.61 -12.61 0.67
CA CYS A 90 1.74 -12.38 -0.78
C CYS A 90 2.41 -13.52 -1.57
N LEU A 91 2.83 -14.62 -0.92
CA LEU A 91 3.42 -15.78 -1.57
C LEU A 91 2.39 -16.90 -1.75
N SER A 92 1.65 -17.22 -0.69
CA SER A 92 0.59 -18.23 -0.72
C SER A 92 -0.77 -17.67 -1.16
N ASN A 93 -0.94 -16.34 -1.14
CA ASN A 93 -2.21 -15.62 -1.28
C ASN A 93 -3.22 -15.91 -0.16
N GLU A 94 -2.78 -16.55 0.92
CA GLU A 94 -3.60 -16.72 2.12
C GLU A 94 -3.81 -15.37 2.81
N HIS A 95 -4.98 -15.19 3.40
CA HIS A 95 -5.32 -13.97 4.12
C HIS A 95 -6.13 -14.26 5.37
N GLN A 96 -6.03 -13.34 6.32
CA GLN A 96 -6.79 -13.32 7.56
C GLN A 96 -7.37 -11.92 7.74
N LEU A 97 -8.60 -11.87 8.25
CA LEU A 97 -9.22 -10.63 8.68
C LEU A 97 -9.22 -10.59 10.21
N VAL A 98 -8.53 -9.61 10.78
CA VAL A 98 -8.43 -9.42 12.23
C VAL A 98 -9.42 -8.34 12.65
N SER A 99 -10.50 -8.75 13.30
CA SER A 99 -11.55 -7.84 13.72
C SER A 99 -11.04 -6.81 14.75
N LYS A 100 -11.49 -5.57 14.61
CA LYS A 100 -11.30 -4.53 15.63
C LYS A 100 -12.02 -4.94 16.91
N GLY A 101 -11.27 -5.17 17.99
CA GLY A 101 -11.87 -5.48 19.28
C GLY A 101 -12.60 -4.29 19.89
N LYS A 102 -13.55 -4.56 20.79
CA LYS A 102 -14.40 -3.53 21.42
C LYS A 102 -13.62 -2.53 22.29
N ALA A 103 -12.43 -2.93 22.75
CA ALA A 103 -11.56 -2.10 23.56
C ALA A 103 -10.67 -1.15 22.72
N MET A 104 -10.67 -1.29 21.39
CA MET A 104 -9.92 -0.40 20.50
C MET A 104 -10.44 1.03 20.68
N PRO A 105 -9.56 2.03 20.91
CA PRO A 105 -9.94 3.43 20.84
C PRO A 105 -10.61 3.77 19.50
N ASP A 106 -11.52 4.75 19.49
CA ASP A 106 -12.06 5.23 18.22
C ASP A 106 -10.95 5.94 17.43
N PHE A 107 -11.00 5.77 16.11
CA PHE A 107 -10.05 6.39 15.21
C PHE A 107 -10.70 6.77 13.88
N ASP A 108 -10.17 7.81 13.26
CA ASP A 108 -10.35 8.11 11.84
C ASP A 108 -9.05 7.81 11.10
N VAL A 109 -9.16 7.45 9.82
CA VAL A 109 -8.01 7.39 8.92
C VAL A 109 -7.88 8.77 8.28
N VAL A 110 -6.80 9.48 8.60
CA VAL A 110 -6.42 10.70 7.89
C VAL A 110 -5.67 10.33 6.62
N VAL A 111 -6.01 10.99 5.52
CA VAL A 111 -5.37 10.84 4.22
C VAL A 111 -4.98 12.23 3.73
N VAL A 112 -3.68 12.52 3.73
CA VAL A 112 -3.16 13.79 3.25
C VAL A 112 -2.47 13.57 1.91
N TYR A 113 -3.11 14.03 0.84
CA TYR A 113 -2.59 14.00 -0.51
C TYR A 113 -1.65 15.18 -0.76
N SER A 114 -0.47 14.93 -1.31
CA SER A 114 0.56 15.96 -1.50
C SER A 114 0.30 16.94 -2.65
N GLY A 115 -0.66 16.64 -3.53
CA GLY A 115 -0.85 17.41 -4.77
C GLY A 115 -0.03 16.91 -5.96
N ILE A 116 0.76 15.83 -5.79
CA ILE A 116 1.64 15.28 -6.83
C ILE A 116 1.08 13.98 -7.43
N SER A 117 0.76 14.02 -8.73
CA SER A 117 0.18 12.90 -9.50
C SER A 117 1.13 12.18 -10.47
N LYS A 118 2.47 12.31 -10.35
CA LYS A 118 3.44 11.74 -11.32
C LYS A 118 3.19 10.25 -11.60
N GLN A 119 3.40 9.76 -12.84
CA GLN A 119 3.19 8.34 -13.17
C GLN A 119 4.29 7.43 -12.56
N LEU A 120 3.92 6.33 -11.90
CA LEU A 120 4.89 5.43 -11.24
C LEU A 120 5.87 4.75 -12.19
N ILE A 121 5.46 4.48 -13.43
CA ILE A 121 6.34 3.86 -14.42
C ILE A 121 7.57 4.73 -14.73
N SER A 122 7.44 6.04 -14.52
CA SER A 122 8.52 7.02 -14.68
C SER A 122 9.34 7.26 -13.40
N THR A 123 9.13 6.47 -12.34
CA THR A 123 9.85 6.60 -11.06
C THR A 123 10.74 5.39 -10.77
N ASP A 124 11.50 5.46 -9.68
CA ASP A 124 12.40 4.39 -9.23
C ASP A 124 11.69 3.12 -8.69
N PHE A 125 10.36 3.00 -8.84
CA PHE A 125 9.62 1.87 -8.30
C PHE A 125 10.13 0.52 -8.82
N ASN A 126 10.30 0.38 -10.14
CA ASN A 126 10.83 -0.85 -10.73
C ASN A 126 12.30 -1.07 -10.30
N ASN A 127 13.08 -0.01 -10.18
CA ASN A 127 14.47 -0.07 -9.70
C ASN A 127 14.55 -0.60 -8.27
N ARG A 128 13.63 -0.23 -7.38
CA ARG A 128 13.58 -0.77 -6.00
C ARG A 128 13.35 -2.28 -5.97
N THR A 129 12.51 -2.78 -6.87
CA THR A 129 12.27 -4.23 -7.00
C THR A 129 13.54 -4.94 -7.44
N ASP A 130 14.25 -4.38 -8.43
CA ASP A 130 15.49 -4.95 -8.93
C ASP A 130 16.64 -4.83 -7.90
N GLU A 131 16.69 -3.76 -7.10
CA GLU A 131 17.63 -3.63 -5.97
C GLU A 131 17.43 -4.71 -4.89
N LEU A 132 16.20 -5.08 -4.58
CA LEU A 132 15.91 -6.17 -3.63
C LEU A 132 16.36 -7.54 -4.19
N ARG A 133 16.19 -7.76 -5.49
CA ARG A 133 16.72 -8.97 -6.17
C ARG A 133 18.24 -9.03 -6.07
N VAL A 134 18.93 -7.92 -6.36
CA VAL A 134 20.39 -7.84 -6.25
C VAL A 134 20.85 -8.07 -4.82
N ALA A 135 20.17 -7.47 -3.83
CA ALA A 135 20.47 -7.70 -2.42
C ALA A 135 20.36 -9.18 -2.05
N GLY A 136 19.29 -9.86 -2.49
CA GLY A 136 19.12 -11.30 -2.25
C GLY A 136 20.18 -12.15 -2.94
N TRP A 137 20.54 -11.80 -4.17
CA TRP A 137 21.56 -12.51 -4.93
C TRP A 137 22.92 -12.43 -4.21
N LEU A 138 23.30 -11.23 -3.73
CA LEU A 138 24.53 -11.02 -2.97
C LEU A 138 24.55 -11.78 -1.64
N LEU A 139 23.41 -11.87 -0.93
CA LEU A 139 23.31 -12.67 0.29
C LEU A 139 23.52 -14.16 0.02
N LEU A 140 22.99 -14.68 -1.09
CA LEU A 140 23.14 -16.08 -1.48
C LEU A 140 24.58 -16.38 -1.94
N ASP A 141 25.19 -15.47 -2.70
CA ASP A 141 26.59 -15.57 -3.12
C ASP A 141 27.53 -15.59 -1.91
N ALA A 142 27.33 -14.66 -0.96
CA ALA A 142 28.11 -14.57 0.27
C ALA A 142 27.98 -15.83 1.16
N LYS A 143 26.81 -16.50 1.14
CA LYS A 143 26.58 -17.76 1.86
C LYS A 143 27.41 -18.93 1.29
N GLY A 144 27.73 -18.91 -0.01
CA GLY A 144 28.69 -19.85 -0.61
C GLY A 144 28.21 -21.29 -0.85
N GLU A 145 26.90 -21.55 -1.00
CA GLU A 145 26.35 -22.91 -1.18
C GLU A 145 26.26 -23.41 -2.65
N GLY A 146 26.98 -22.78 -3.57
CA GLY A 146 27.26 -23.35 -4.91
C GLY A 146 26.15 -23.24 -5.97
N TYR A 147 24.98 -22.71 -5.63
CA TYR A 147 23.95 -22.33 -6.60
C TYR A 147 23.33 -20.98 -6.24
N THR A 148 23.53 -19.99 -7.11
CA THR A 148 22.83 -18.70 -7.04
C THR A 148 21.82 -18.64 -8.18
N PRO A 149 20.51 -18.50 -7.89
CA PRO A 149 19.47 -18.42 -8.91
C PRO A 149 19.71 -17.27 -9.89
N ALA A 150 19.04 -17.33 -11.05
CA ALA A 150 18.96 -16.17 -11.93
C ALA A 150 18.35 -14.97 -11.17
N LEU A 151 18.83 -13.76 -11.45
CA LEU A 151 18.44 -12.56 -10.70
C LEU A 151 16.92 -12.35 -10.64
N GLU A 152 16.23 -12.70 -11.72
CA GLU A 152 14.77 -12.54 -11.86
C GLU A 152 13.99 -13.43 -10.89
N ASP A 153 14.55 -14.58 -10.52
CA ASP A 153 13.95 -15.59 -9.64
C ASP A 153 14.23 -15.32 -8.15
N VAL A 154 15.19 -14.44 -7.85
CA VAL A 154 15.57 -14.13 -6.47
C VAL A 154 14.48 -13.35 -5.75
N LYS A 155 14.03 -13.87 -4.61
CA LYS A 155 13.12 -13.17 -3.69
C LYS A 155 13.69 -13.18 -2.28
N LEU A 156 13.83 -12.01 -1.65
CA LEU A 156 14.32 -11.92 -0.27
C LEU A 156 13.52 -12.76 0.72
N ARG A 157 12.24 -12.98 0.45
CA ARG A 157 11.38 -13.84 1.27
C ARG A 157 11.85 -15.29 1.37
N GLN A 158 12.56 -15.78 0.35
CA GLN A 158 13.13 -17.13 0.35
C GLN A 158 14.47 -17.19 1.10
N ILE A 159 14.98 -16.05 1.56
CA ILE A 159 16.23 -15.93 2.30
C ILE A 159 15.89 -15.60 3.76
N SER A 160 16.22 -16.53 4.66
CA SER A 160 15.91 -16.37 6.09
C SER A 160 16.56 -15.12 6.69
N SER A 161 15.92 -14.55 7.73
CA SER A 161 16.51 -13.45 8.51
C SER A 161 17.88 -13.80 9.08
N LYS A 162 18.12 -15.07 9.43
CA LYS A 162 19.44 -15.55 9.89
C LYS A 162 20.54 -15.32 8.86
N ILE A 163 20.29 -15.71 7.59
CA ILE A 163 21.25 -15.47 6.49
C ILE A 163 21.45 -13.97 6.31
N TYR A 164 20.37 -13.18 6.33
CA TYR A 164 20.49 -11.73 6.25
C TYR A 164 21.36 -11.17 7.39
N ASP A 165 21.12 -11.54 8.64
CA ASP A 165 21.87 -11.01 9.78
C ASP A 165 23.36 -11.40 9.76
N GLU A 166 23.68 -12.59 9.26
CA GLU A 166 25.05 -13.08 9.13
C GLU A 166 25.84 -12.37 8.02
N PHE A 167 25.19 -12.06 6.89
CA PHE A 167 25.87 -11.58 5.68
C PHE A 167 25.56 -10.11 5.30
N LYS A 168 24.64 -9.42 5.98
CA LYS A 168 24.22 -8.04 5.64
C LYS A 168 25.36 -7.04 5.52
N ASP A 169 26.42 -7.18 6.30
CA ASP A 169 27.54 -6.23 6.31
C ASP A 169 28.48 -6.40 5.10
N GLN A 170 28.31 -7.49 4.33
CA GLN A 170 29.01 -7.69 3.05
C GLN A 170 28.28 -7.01 1.88
N LEU A 171 27.03 -6.60 2.06
CA LEU A 171 26.27 -5.91 1.01
C LEU A 171 26.74 -4.46 0.87
N PRO A 172 26.93 -3.97 -0.36
CA PRO A 172 27.09 -2.53 -0.61
C PRO A 172 25.94 -1.74 0.02
N GLU A 173 26.24 -0.55 0.54
CA GLU A 173 25.33 0.24 1.38
C GLU A 173 23.92 0.38 0.80
N ARG A 174 23.82 0.67 -0.51
CA ARG A 174 22.55 0.82 -1.22
C ARG A 174 21.66 -0.42 -1.08
N PHE A 175 22.19 -1.61 -1.35
CA PHE A 175 21.45 -2.87 -1.28
C PHE A 175 21.19 -3.31 0.16
N ARG A 176 22.15 -3.06 1.06
CA ARG A 176 22.00 -3.31 2.49
C ARG A 176 20.82 -2.52 3.08
N LYS A 177 20.68 -1.24 2.72
CA LYS A 177 19.53 -0.41 3.11
C LYS A 177 18.19 -0.98 2.62
N ARG A 178 18.11 -1.45 1.37
CA ARG A 178 16.86 -2.06 0.84
C ARG A 178 16.51 -3.36 1.54
N ALA A 179 17.49 -4.23 1.75
CA ALA A 179 17.29 -5.46 2.52
C ALA A 179 16.87 -5.15 3.96
N ALA A 180 17.52 -4.18 4.62
CA ALA A 180 17.15 -3.75 5.96
C ALA A 180 15.71 -3.24 6.04
N HIS A 181 15.26 -2.45 5.05
CA HIS A 181 13.85 -2.07 4.96
C HIS A 181 12.96 -3.31 4.90
N TYR A 182 13.23 -4.24 3.97
CA TYR A 182 12.42 -5.44 3.80
C TYR A 182 12.30 -6.26 5.09
N TYR A 183 13.41 -6.68 5.69
CA TYR A 183 13.37 -7.56 6.87
C TYR A 183 12.75 -6.86 8.09
N THR A 184 13.04 -5.58 8.29
CA THR A 184 12.43 -4.83 9.40
C THR A 184 10.95 -4.54 9.16
N GLU A 185 10.52 -4.35 7.91
CA GLU A 185 9.10 -4.15 7.58
C GLU A 185 8.30 -5.44 7.77
N GLN A 186 8.84 -6.60 7.40
CA GLN A 186 8.18 -7.89 7.68
C GLN A 186 7.96 -8.08 9.19
N ALA A 187 8.98 -7.80 10.01
CA ALA A 187 8.84 -7.85 11.47
C ALA A 187 7.83 -6.84 12.02
N ARG A 188 7.73 -5.64 11.42
CA ARG A 188 6.71 -4.63 11.79
C ARG A 188 5.29 -5.10 11.43
N VAL A 189 5.11 -5.78 10.31
CA VAL A 189 3.80 -6.33 9.90
C VAL A 189 3.31 -7.38 10.91
N GLU A 190 4.16 -8.32 11.30
CA GLU A 190 3.83 -9.33 12.32
C GLU A 190 3.44 -8.69 13.65
N LYS A 191 4.26 -7.76 14.15
CA LYS A 191 3.98 -7.02 15.39
C LYS A 191 2.74 -6.14 15.29
N GLY A 192 2.49 -5.53 14.14
CA GLY A 192 1.32 -4.70 13.88
C GLY A 192 0.04 -5.53 13.91
N ALA A 193 0.04 -6.71 13.29
CA ALA A 193 -1.09 -7.63 13.34
C ALA A 193 -1.41 -8.05 14.78
N GLN A 194 -0.38 -8.32 15.60
CA GLN A 194 -0.54 -8.62 17.02
C GLN A 194 -1.10 -7.42 17.80
N ALA A 195 -0.50 -6.23 17.67
CA ALA A 195 -0.95 -5.03 18.36
C ALA A 195 -2.42 -4.70 18.03
N TRP A 196 -2.81 -4.87 16.76
CA TRP A 196 -4.20 -4.71 16.33
C TRP A 196 -5.15 -5.71 17.02
N ALA A 197 -4.77 -6.99 17.06
CA ALA A 197 -5.56 -8.04 17.72
C ALA A 197 -5.72 -7.76 19.23
N GLU A 198 -4.72 -7.16 19.86
CA GLU A 198 -4.69 -6.78 21.28
C GLU A 198 -5.35 -5.42 21.57
N CYS A 199 -5.90 -4.74 20.54
CA CYS A 199 -6.46 -3.39 20.64
C CYS A 199 -5.45 -2.31 21.08
N ASP A 200 -4.16 -2.56 20.90
CA ASP A 200 -3.08 -1.63 21.22
C ASP A 200 -2.80 -0.70 20.03
N LEU A 201 -3.69 0.28 19.87
CA LEU A 201 -3.60 1.28 18.80
C LEU A 201 -2.35 2.15 18.90
N HIS A 202 -1.81 2.35 20.10
CA HIS A 202 -0.59 3.13 20.31
C HIS A 202 0.63 2.39 19.76
N THR A 203 0.80 1.10 20.09
CA THR A 203 1.87 0.28 19.50
C THR A 203 1.72 0.16 17.99
N PHE A 204 0.49 -0.07 17.50
CA PHE A 204 0.22 -0.12 16.06
C PHE A 204 0.64 1.19 15.37
N GLY A 205 0.25 2.33 15.93
CA GLY A 205 0.56 3.64 15.39
C GLY A 205 2.07 3.97 15.43
N GLN A 206 2.76 3.58 16.50
CA GLN A 206 4.21 3.71 16.60
C GLN A 206 4.93 2.91 15.51
N LEU A 207 4.47 1.69 15.23
CA LEU A 207 5.00 0.86 14.13
C LEU A 207 4.75 1.51 12.74
N MET A 208 3.64 2.24 12.56
CA MET A 208 3.42 3.02 11.34
C MET A 208 4.48 4.11 11.18
N PHE A 209 4.81 4.86 12.23
CA PHE A 209 5.86 5.88 12.15
C PHE A 209 7.23 5.28 11.80
N GLU A 210 7.60 4.17 12.44
CA GLU A 210 8.85 3.46 12.16
C GLU A 210 8.89 2.93 10.72
N SER A 211 7.76 2.43 10.21
CA SER A 211 7.61 2.03 8.82
C SER A 211 7.80 3.21 7.87
N GLY A 212 7.23 4.38 8.19
CA GLY A 212 7.39 5.58 7.38
C GLY A 212 8.82 6.09 7.32
N GLU A 213 9.52 6.11 8.45
CA GLU A 213 10.95 6.45 8.49
C GLU A 213 11.77 5.43 7.69
N SER A 214 11.50 4.14 7.84
CA SER A 214 12.16 3.10 7.06
C SER A 214 11.92 3.30 5.56
N SER A 215 10.69 3.63 5.15
CA SER A 215 10.34 3.90 3.74
C SER A 215 11.13 5.09 3.17
N PHE A 216 11.41 6.11 3.98
CA PHE A 216 12.12 7.31 3.57
C PHE A 216 13.65 7.22 3.60
N TYR A 217 14.21 6.49 4.56
CA TYR A 217 15.66 6.49 4.82
C TYR A 217 16.33 5.15 4.50
N GLN A 218 15.62 4.03 4.64
CA GLN A 218 16.14 2.70 4.26
C GLN A 218 15.70 2.35 2.84
N TYR A 219 14.41 2.52 2.52
CA TYR A 219 13.91 2.24 1.19
C TYR A 219 14.07 3.41 0.22
N GLU A 220 14.27 4.64 0.70
CA GLU A 220 14.45 5.84 -0.12
C GLU A 220 13.38 5.96 -1.22
N SER A 221 12.12 5.74 -0.84
CA SER A 221 10.96 5.77 -1.75
C SER A 221 10.15 7.06 -1.69
N GLY A 222 10.44 7.97 -0.74
CA GLY A 222 9.66 9.20 -0.55
C GLY A 222 10.21 10.45 -1.23
N ILE A 223 9.35 11.46 -1.30
CA ILE A 223 9.62 12.82 -1.80
C ILE A 223 9.54 13.86 -0.67
N PRO A 224 10.17 15.05 -0.80
CA PRO A 224 10.20 16.09 0.25
C PRO A 224 8.81 16.50 0.77
N GLU A 225 7.82 16.51 -0.12
CA GLU A 225 6.43 16.85 0.16
C GLU A 225 5.79 15.84 1.11
N MET A 226 5.95 14.54 0.81
CA MET A 226 5.44 13.47 1.65
C MET A 226 6.17 13.39 2.98
N LYS A 227 7.49 13.65 3.01
CA LYS A 227 8.24 13.76 4.27
C LYS A 227 7.69 14.90 5.12
N SER A 228 7.39 16.04 4.51
CA SER A 228 6.82 17.19 5.22
C SER A 228 5.47 16.86 5.85
N ILE A 229 4.57 16.24 5.09
CA ILE A 229 3.27 15.78 5.60
C ILE A 229 3.45 14.78 6.75
N PHE A 230 4.31 13.78 6.56
CA PHE A 230 4.59 12.76 7.57
C PHE A 230 5.06 13.37 8.89
N TYR A 231 6.01 14.31 8.85
CA TYR A 231 6.51 14.95 10.07
C TYR A 231 5.49 15.90 10.69
N ILE A 232 4.67 16.61 9.89
CA ILE A 232 3.57 17.40 10.47
C ILE A 232 2.60 16.48 11.23
N LEU A 233 2.19 15.36 10.63
CA LEU A 233 1.31 14.39 11.32
C LEU A 233 1.98 13.79 12.56
N LYS A 234 3.27 13.43 12.48
CA LYS A 234 4.03 12.87 13.61
C LYS A 234 4.10 13.81 14.81
N ASP A 235 4.17 15.11 14.57
CA ASP A 235 4.25 16.13 15.63
C ASP A 235 2.87 16.59 16.15
N CYS A 236 1.77 16.17 15.50
CA CYS A 236 0.42 16.57 15.90
C CYS A 236 -0.10 15.74 17.08
N PRO A 237 -0.64 16.40 18.13
CA PRO A 237 -1.46 15.73 19.13
C PRO A 237 -2.63 14.98 18.49
N GLY A 238 -2.98 13.83 19.05
CA GLY A 238 -4.08 12.99 18.56
C GLY A 238 -3.74 12.15 17.33
N VAL A 239 -2.50 12.14 16.84
CA VAL A 239 -2.07 11.20 15.79
C VAL A 239 -1.44 9.97 16.45
N TYR A 240 -2.10 8.80 16.33
CA TYR A 240 -1.56 7.54 16.83
C TYR A 240 -0.36 7.07 16.01
N GLY A 241 -0.45 7.23 14.69
CA GLY A 241 0.56 6.78 13.74
C GLY A 241 0.33 7.35 12.35
N ALA A 242 1.40 7.51 11.57
CA ALA A 242 1.32 7.88 10.16
C ALA A 242 2.41 7.19 9.34
N ARG A 243 2.17 6.98 8.04
CA ARG A 243 3.16 6.47 7.09
C ARG A 243 2.84 6.91 5.66
N PRO A 244 3.84 7.00 4.77
CA PRO A 244 3.59 7.07 3.34
C PRO A 244 2.76 5.85 2.90
N SER A 245 1.80 6.09 2.00
CA SER A 245 0.97 5.06 1.39
C SER A 245 1.33 4.83 -0.07
N GLY A 246 1.22 3.58 -0.50
CA GLY A 246 1.62 3.13 -1.83
C GLY A 246 3.12 3.25 -2.07
N ALA A 247 3.50 3.51 -3.32
CA ALA A 247 4.88 3.43 -3.79
C ALA A 247 5.81 4.58 -3.35
N GLY A 248 5.33 5.59 -2.61
CA GLY A 248 6.15 6.66 -2.01
C GLY A 248 6.59 7.82 -2.92
N TYR A 249 6.72 7.63 -4.23
CA TYR A 249 7.23 8.66 -5.17
C TYR A 249 6.21 9.77 -5.53
N ARG A 250 5.02 9.69 -4.96
CA ARG A 250 3.85 10.52 -5.22
C ARG A 250 2.80 10.21 -4.16
N GLY A 251 1.70 10.97 -4.16
CA GLY A 251 0.47 10.51 -3.54
C GLY A 251 0.31 11.00 -2.11
N ALA A 252 0.01 10.08 -1.20
CA ALA A 252 -0.54 10.41 0.10
C ALA A 252 0.26 9.83 1.26
N VAL A 253 0.19 10.52 2.39
CA VAL A 253 0.51 9.96 3.71
C VAL A 253 -0.82 9.62 4.37
N ILE A 254 -0.90 8.43 4.95
CA ILE A 254 -2.05 7.99 5.72
C ILE A 254 -1.68 7.92 7.20
N GLY A 255 -2.65 8.12 8.08
CA GLY A 255 -2.46 7.98 9.51
C GLY A 255 -3.73 7.57 10.24
N LEU A 256 -3.56 7.09 11.46
CA LEU A 256 -4.65 6.83 12.39
C LEU A 256 -4.68 7.96 13.41
N ILE A 257 -5.84 8.57 13.59
CA ILE A 257 -5.99 9.75 14.44
C ILE A 257 -7.17 9.58 15.40
N ASP A 258 -7.08 10.22 16.56
CA ASP A 258 -8.21 10.46 17.44
C ASP A 258 -9.17 11.45 16.75
N PRO A 259 -10.45 11.09 16.52
CA PRO A 259 -11.42 11.95 15.86
C PRO A 259 -11.62 13.30 16.57
N ALA A 260 -11.35 13.40 17.88
CA ALA A 260 -11.44 14.65 18.63
C ALA A 260 -10.42 15.71 18.15
N TYR A 261 -9.33 15.29 17.51
CA TYR A 261 -8.24 16.16 17.04
C TYR A 261 -8.33 16.49 15.55
N LYS A 262 -9.37 16.01 14.85
CA LYS A 262 -9.54 16.14 13.39
C LYS A 262 -9.35 17.56 12.87
N GLU A 263 -10.05 18.53 13.45
CA GLU A 263 -9.98 19.94 13.04
C GLU A 263 -8.61 20.55 13.33
N GLN A 264 -8.00 20.21 14.47
CA GLN A 264 -6.67 20.69 14.83
C GLN A 264 -5.61 20.14 13.87
N ILE A 265 -5.68 18.85 13.54
CA ILE A 265 -4.76 18.20 12.61
C ILE A 265 -4.90 18.82 11.22
N LYS A 266 -6.13 19.03 10.74
CA LYS A 266 -6.38 19.69 9.46
C LYS A 266 -5.80 21.10 9.44
N ALA A 267 -6.11 21.92 10.45
CA ALA A 267 -5.60 23.27 10.56
C ALA A 267 -4.06 23.32 10.56
N LYS A 268 -3.41 22.35 11.22
CA LYS A 268 -1.95 22.28 11.27
C LYS A 268 -1.33 21.94 9.91
N ILE A 269 -1.95 21.04 9.16
CA ILE A 269 -1.53 20.72 7.79
C ILE A 269 -1.75 21.94 6.88
N ASP A 270 -2.93 22.57 6.94
CA ASP A 270 -3.28 23.73 6.12
C ASP A 270 -2.38 24.95 6.41
N GLU A 271 -1.88 25.08 7.64
CA GLU A 271 -0.92 26.11 8.04
C GLU A 271 0.48 25.84 7.46
N ILE A 272 1.00 24.63 7.65
CA ILE A 272 2.43 24.35 7.45
C ILE A 272 2.72 23.85 6.03
N TYR A 273 1.90 22.96 5.49
CA TYR A 273 2.21 22.30 4.22
C TYR A 273 2.26 23.28 3.05
N PRO A 274 1.26 24.14 2.81
CA PRO A 274 1.28 25.13 1.74
C PRO A 274 2.39 26.17 1.89
N ALA A 275 2.79 26.49 3.12
CA ALA A 275 3.90 27.40 3.37
C ALA A 275 5.26 26.80 2.98
N ARG A 276 5.42 25.48 3.15
CA ARG A 276 6.64 24.74 2.75
C ARG A 276 6.66 24.39 1.26
N HIS A 277 5.49 24.16 0.68
CA HIS A 277 5.32 23.70 -0.72
C HIS A 277 4.25 24.54 -1.45
N PRO A 278 4.51 25.85 -1.68
CA PRO A 278 3.51 26.78 -2.21
C PRO A 278 2.99 26.40 -3.60
N GLU A 279 3.74 25.64 -4.39
CA GLU A 279 3.35 25.14 -5.71
C GLU A 279 2.20 24.13 -5.66
N TYR A 280 1.97 23.48 -4.52
CA TYR A 280 0.89 22.49 -4.34
C TYR A 280 -0.23 22.98 -3.43
N LYS A 281 -0.25 24.27 -3.05
CA LYS A 281 -1.26 24.84 -2.16
C LYS A 281 -2.71 24.67 -2.65
N ASP A 282 -2.92 24.60 -3.96
CA ASP A 282 -4.26 24.49 -4.56
C ASP A 282 -4.60 23.04 -4.95
N SER A 283 -3.66 22.10 -4.82
CA SER A 283 -3.82 20.71 -5.25
C SER A 283 -3.68 19.68 -4.14
N TYR A 284 -3.09 20.03 -2.99
CA TYR A 284 -3.10 19.18 -1.81
C TYR A 284 -4.51 19.02 -1.24
N ALA A 285 -4.76 17.93 -0.53
CA ALA A 285 -6.04 17.69 0.11
C ALA A 285 -5.88 16.90 1.41
N VAL A 286 -6.65 17.28 2.42
CA VAL A 286 -6.77 16.55 3.68
C VAL A 286 -8.15 15.93 3.73
N ASN A 287 -8.19 14.60 3.76
CA ASN A 287 -9.42 13.83 3.86
C ASN A 287 -9.38 12.97 5.12
N PHE A 288 -10.56 12.64 5.61
CA PHE A 288 -10.73 11.73 6.73
C PHE A 288 -11.79 10.71 6.38
N CYS A 289 -11.49 9.44 6.61
CA CYS A 289 -12.39 8.34 6.30
C CYS A 289 -12.43 7.33 7.44
N LYS A 290 -13.44 6.45 7.38
CA LYS A 290 -13.51 5.24 8.18
C LYS A 290 -13.04 4.04 7.34
N THR A 291 -12.89 2.90 7.99
CA THR A 291 -12.78 1.61 7.29
C THR A 291 -14.04 1.34 6.47
N ALA A 292 -13.94 0.44 5.50
CA ALA A 292 -15.04 0.07 4.64
C ALA A 292 -14.87 -1.37 4.14
N ASP A 293 -15.97 -1.93 3.63
CA ASP A 293 -15.94 -3.19 2.91
C ASP A 293 -15.21 -3.04 1.57
N GLY A 294 -14.70 -4.17 1.08
CA GLY A 294 -14.17 -4.29 -0.28
C GLY A 294 -15.25 -4.06 -1.35
N ALA A 295 -14.80 -4.10 -2.60
CA ALA A 295 -15.61 -3.89 -3.78
C ALA A 295 -16.79 -4.88 -3.81
N HIS A 296 -17.98 -4.34 -4.04
CA HIS A 296 -19.23 -5.08 -4.13
C HIS A 296 -20.14 -4.44 -5.17
N LEU A 297 -21.06 -5.23 -5.74
CA LEU A 297 -22.08 -4.74 -6.65
C LEU A 297 -23.25 -4.17 -5.85
N ILE A 298 -23.82 -3.07 -6.35
CA ILE A 298 -25.01 -2.42 -5.80
C ILE A 298 -26.02 -2.31 -6.93
N ASN A 299 -27.18 -2.94 -6.79
CA ASN A 299 -28.20 -3.00 -7.86
C ASN A 299 -29.08 -1.74 -7.92
N ASP A 300 -29.20 -1.01 -6.82
CA ASP A 300 -30.02 0.20 -6.71
C ASP A 300 -29.19 1.37 -6.21
N LEU A 301 -28.34 1.91 -7.09
CA LEU A 301 -27.50 3.05 -6.74
C LEU A 301 -28.37 4.31 -6.64
N VAL A 302 -28.76 4.69 -5.43
CA VAL A 302 -29.32 6.03 -5.17
C VAL A 302 -28.16 7.01 -5.22
N VAL A 303 -28.02 7.71 -6.35
CA VAL A 303 -27.07 8.81 -6.47
C VAL A 303 -27.63 9.98 -5.66
N GLU A 304 -27.12 10.18 -4.44
CA GLU A 304 -27.28 11.45 -3.71
C GLU A 304 -26.44 12.57 -4.34
#